data_AF-A0A976DFI4-F1
#
_entry.id   AF-A0A976DFI4-F1
#
_cell.length_a   1.000
_cell.length_b   1.000
_cell.length_c   1.000
_cell.angle_alpha   90.00
_cell.angle_beta   90.00
_cell.angle_gamma   90.00
#
_symmetry.space_group_name_H-M   'P 1'
#
loop_
_entity.id
_entity.type
_entity.pdbx_description
1 polymer ?
#
loop_
_entity_poly.entity_id
_entity_poly.type
_entity_poly.pdbx_seq_one_letter_code
_entity_poly.pdbx_strand_id
1 'polypeptide(L)'
;MSQVTVYLDDEAERVLRERAAASGLSQSKWISQLIRQSTAQAWPADVVALSGAWADDAAIAPLCPPKRRSRTQPSDVPRESW
;
A
#
# COMPACT_ATOMS: atom_id res chain seq x y z
N MET A 1 -9.83 14.68 24.48
CA MET A 1 -8.61 14.37 23.69
C MET A 1 -7.74 13.45 24.51
N SER A 2 -7.16 12.41 23.91
CA SER A 2 -6.15 11.58 24.57
C SER A 2 -4.77 12.19 24.37
N GLN A 3 -3.90 12.05 25.36
CA GLN A 3 -2.49 12.43 25.29
C GLN A 3 -1.65 11.15 25.31
N VAL A 4 -0.63 11.10 24.44
CA VAL A 4 0.33 9.99 24.36
C VAL A 4 1.73 10.58 24.47
N THR A 5 2.57 9.99 25.31
CA THR A 5 4.01 10.28 25.38
C THR A 5 4.75 9.16 24.67
N VAL A 6 5.58 9.51 23.69
CA VAL A 6 6.36 8.57 22.87
C VAL A 6 7.82 8.96 22.96
N TYR A 7 8.70 7.99 23.16
CA TYR A 7 10.14 8.19 23.05
C TYR A 7 10.54 8.12 21.58
N LEU A 8 11.31 9.11 21.14
CA LEU A 8 11.89 9.17 19.80
C LEU A 8 13.41 9.14 19.96
N ASP A 9 14.08 8.43 19.07
CA ASP A 9 15.52 8.60 18.89
C ASP A 9 15.84 9.94 18.20
N ASP A 10 17.11 10.33 18.23
CA ASP A 10 17.58 11.61 17.70
C ASP A 10 17.26 11.78 16.20
N GLU A 11 17.28 10.68 15.44
CA GLU A 11 16.99 10.70 14.01
C GLU A 11 15.50 10.96 13.77
N ALA A 12 14.64 10.24 14.48
CA ALA A 12 13.19 10.39 14.42
C ALA A 12 12.76 11.81 14.85
N GLU A 13 13.36 12.37 15.91
CA GLU A 13 13.10 13.75 16.34
C GLU A 13 13.48 14.76 15.25
N ARG A 14 14.67 14.59 14.64
CA ARG A 14 15.12 15.46 13.55
C ARG A 14 14.16 15.42 12.37
N VAL A 15 13.80 14.23 11.91
CA VAL A 15 12.86 14.04 10.80
C VAL A 15 11.50 14.64 11.12
N LEU A 16 10.99 14.45 12.33
CA LEU A 16 9.73 15.05 12.79
C LEU A 16 9.76 16.58 12.66
N ARG A 17 10.80 17.22 13.18
CA ARG A 17 10.94 18.68 13.16
C ARG A 17 11.02 19.22 11.73
N GLU A 18 11.84 18.60 10.89
CA GLU A 18 12.02 19.00 9.48
C GLU A 18 10.71 18.85 8.69
N ARG A 19 10.05 17.69 8.81
CA ARG A 19 8.80 17.41 8.08
C ARG A 19 7.65 18.29 8.56
N ALA A 20 7.53 18.51 9.86
CA ALA A 20 6.52 19.40 10.43
C ALA A 20 6.71 20.84 9.95
N ALA A 21 7.96 21.34 9.95
CA ALA A 21 8.31 22.66 9.44
C ALA A 21 8.02 22.79 7.93
N ALA A 22 8.44 21.81 7.12
CA ALA A 22 8.19 21.79 5.68
C ALA A 22 6.69 21.76 5.33
N SER A 23 5.87 21.15 6.19
CA SER A 23 4.41 21.09 6.03
C SER A 23 3.68 22.30 6.60
N GLY A 24 4.37 23.20 7.32
CA GLY A 24 3.75 24.33 8.02
C GLY A 24 2.82 23.91 9.18
N LEU A 25 3.04 22.72 9.75
CA LEU A 25 2.20 22.14 10.80
C LEU A 25 2.95 22.04 12.13
N SER A 26 2.22 22.05 13.23
CA SER A 26 2.81 21.68 14.53
C SER A 26 3.18 20.19 14.55
N GLN A 27 4.19 19.83 15.34
CA GLN A 27 4.67 18.44 15.44
C GLN A 27 3.55 17.46 15.82
N SER A 28 2.71 17.79 16.81
CA SER A 28 1.59 16.93 17.23
C SER A 28 0.56 16.74 16.12
N LYS A 29 0.26 17.79 15.34
CA LYS A 29 -0.68 17.72 14.22
C LYS A 29 -0.10 16.89 13.08
N TRP A 30 1.19 17.06 12.80
CA TRP A 30 1.90 16.28 11.80
C TRP A 30 1.94 14.78 12.16
N ILE A 31 2.29 14.42 13.40
CA ILE A 31 2.23 13.01 13.88
C ILE A 31 0.81 12.45 13.80
N SER A 32 -0.19 13.22 14.21
CA SER A 32 -1.59 12.77 14.14
C SER A 32 -2.04 12.46 12.71
N GLN A 33 -1.57 13.24 11.73
CA GLN A 33 -1.81 12.95 10.32
C GLN A 33 -1.02 11.74 9.84
N LEU A 34 0.25 11.62 10.24
CA LEU A 34 1.10 10.48 9.90
C LEU A 34 0.47 9.17 10.37
N ILE A 35 -0.05 9.11 11.61
CA ILE A 35 -0.73 7.93 12.15
C ILE A 35 -1.98 7.59 11.33
N ARG A 36 -2.76 8.59 10.89
CA ARG A 36 -3.94 8.37 10.06
C ARG A 36 -3.56 7.85 8.67
N GLN A 37 -2.47 8.34 8.10
CA GLN A 37 -1.97 7.92 6.80
C GLN A 37 -1.36 6.51 6.86
N SER A 38 -0.59 6.19 7.90
CA SER A 38 0.05 4.88 8.05
C SER A 38 -0.94 3.77 8.37
N THR A 39 -2.06 4.10 9.02
CA THR A 39 -3.13 3.14 9.31
C THR A 39 -4.23 3.11 8.24
N ALA A 40 -4.13 3.95 7.21
CA ALA A 40 -5.06 3.91 6.09
C ALA A 40 -4.90 2.57 5.36
N GLN A 41 -5.92 1.71 5.44
CA GLN A 41 -5.97 0.41 4.76
C GLN A 41 -6.33 0.53 3.26
N ALA A 42 -6.47 1.75 2.76
CA ALA A 42 -6.83 2.04 1.38
C ALA A 42 -5.61 2.49 0.60
N TRP A 43 -5.50 2.00 -0.63
CA TRP A 43 -4.52 2.50 -1.59
C TRP A 43 -4.80 3.97 -1.91
N PRO A 44 -3.76 4.80 -2.10
CA PRO A 44 -3.94 6.17 -2.57
C PRO A 44 -4.77 6.18 -3.86
N ALA A 45 -5.63 7.19 -4.02
CA ALA A 45 -6.53 7.29 -5.18
C ALA A 45 -5.77 7.21 -6.51
N ASP A 46 -4.59 7.84 -6.58
CA ASP A 46 -3.73 7.80 -7.77
C ASP A 46 -3.26 6.37 -8.10
N VAL A 47 -3.00 5.54 -7.08
CA VAL A 47 -2.60 4.13 -7.28
C VAL A 47 -3.81 3.29 -7.71
N VAL A 48 -4.99 3.56 -7.16
CA VAL A 48 -6.23 2.91 -7.63
C VAL A 48 -6.54 3.30 -9.08
N ALA A 49 -6.30 4.56 -9.44
CA ALA A 49 -6.49 5.07 -10.80
C ALA A 49 -5.54 4.43 -11.83
N LEU A 50 -4.44 3.83 -11.40
CA LEU A 50 -3.56 3.04 -12.26
C LEU A 50 -4.11 1.64 -12.58
N SER A 51 -5.23 1.23 -12.00
CA SER A 51 -5.87 -0.05 -12.37
C SER A 51 -6.28 -0.04 -13.84
N GLY A 52 -5.75 -0.97 -14.62
CA GLY A 52 -5.96 -1.04 -16.07
C GLY A 52 -5.17 0.00 -16.88
N ALA A 53 -4.27 0.78 -16.27
CA ALA A 53 -3.40 1.71 -16.99
C ALA A 53 -2.19 1.01 -17.64
N TRP A 54 -1.90 -0.24 -17.27
CA TRP A 54 -0.98 -1.05 -18.05
C TRP A 54 -1.61 -1.33 -19.41
N ALA A 55 -0.85 -0.97 -20.45
CA ALA A 55 -1.17 -1.38 -21.80
C ALA A 55 -1.28 -2.91 -21.80
N ASP A 56 -2.38 -3.40 -22.36
CA ASP A 56 -2.59 -4.82 -22.62
C ASP A 56 -1.68 -5.17 -23.82
N ASP A 57 -0.37 -5.07 -23.60
CA ASP A 57 0.62 -5.55 -24.54
C ASP A 57 0.32 -7.04 -24.63
N ALA A 58 -0.17 -7.48 -25.79
CA ALA A 58 -0.64 -8.83 -26.07
C ALA A 58 0.50 -9.89 -26.06
N ALA A 59 1.41 -9.81 -25.09
CA ALA A 59 2.37 -10.82 -24.70
C ALA A 59 1.95 -11.59 -23.43
N ILE A 60 0.90 -11.15 -22.71
CA ILE A 60 0.20 -12.05 -21.80
C ILE A 60 -0.63 -12.98 -22.68
N ALA A 61 0.02 -14.03 -23.18
CA ALA A 61 -0.68 -15.15 -23.80
C ALA A 61 -1.87 -15.51 -22.90
N PRO A 62 -3.07 -15.76 -23.45
CA PRO A 62 -4.25 -15.98 -22.64
C PRO A 62 -3.96 -17.12 -21.65
N LEU A 63 -3.82 -16.78 -20.36
CA LEU A 63 -3.68 -17.76 -19.29
C LEU A 63 -4.92 -18.66 -19.20
N CYS A 64 -6.00 -18.27 -19.89
CA CYS A 64 -7.15 -19.11 -20.14
C CYS A 64 -7.09 -19.64 -21.58
N PRO A 65 -6.59 -20.88 -21.80
CA PRO A 65 -6.66 -21.50 -23.12
C PRO A 65 -8.12 -21.54 -23.60
N PRO A 66 -8.38 -21.44 -24.92
CA PRO A 66 -9.73 -21.49 -25.47
C PRO A 66 -10.41 -22.76 -24.94
N LYS A 67 -11.60 -22.62 -24.32
CA LYS A 67 -12.34 -23.68 -23.60
C LYS A 67 -12.14 -25.06 -24.25
N ARG A 68 -11.10 -25.77 -23.84
CA ARG A 68 -10.82 -27.12 -24.31
C ARG A 68 -11.88 -27.98 -23.65
N ARG A 69 -12.83 -28.45 -24.44
CA ARG A 69 -13.66 -29.60 -24.06
C ARG A 69 -12.76 -30.84 -23.98
N SER A 70 -11.94 -30.96 -22.93
CA SER A 70 -11.22 -32.19 -22.61
C SER A 70 -10.58 -32.12 -21.22
N ARG A 71 -11.35 -32.56 -20.22
CA ARG A 71 -10.96 -33.52 -19.17
C ARG A 71 -9.48 -33.58 -18.75
N THR A 72 -8.95 -32.52 -18.15
CA THR A 72 -8.01 -32.60 -17.01
C THR A 72 -7.75 -31.18 -16.53
N GLN A 73 -8.54 -30.74 -15.54
CA GLN A 73 -8.20 -29.55 -14.76
C GLN A 73 -7.03 -29.95 -13.85
N PRO A 74 -5.87 -29.25 -13.89
CA PRO A 74 -4.81 -29.51 -12.92
C PRO A 74 -5.37 -29.25 -11.52
N SER A 75 -5.07 -30.12 -10.57
CA SER A 75 -5.58 -29.99 -9.21
C SER A 75 -5.11 -28.67 -8.61
N ASP A 76 -6.05 -27.88 -8.11
CA ASP A 76 -5.77 -26.69 -7.33
C ASP A 76 -4.96 -27.11 -6.10
N VAL A 77 -3.65 -26.84 -6.12
CA VAL A 77 -2.77 -27.18 -5.01
C VAL A 77 -2.88 -26.06 -3.97
N PRO A 78 -3.00 -26.39 -2.67
CA PRO A 78 -3.09 -25.38 -1.63
C PRO A 78 -1.91 -24.40 -1.74
N ARG A 79 -2.22 -23.10 -1.68
CA ARG A 79 -1.19 -22.04 -1.61
C ARG A 79 -0.23 -22.39 -0.47
N GLU A 80 1.07 -22.40 -0.77
CA GLU A 80 2.08 -22.78 0.21
C GLU A 80 1.92 -21.93 1.47
N SER A 81 1.71 -22.64 2.58
CA SER A 81 1.68 -22.05 3.91
C SER A 81 3.11 -21.60 4.23
N TRP A 82 3.31 -20.29 4.32
CA TRP A 82 4.48 -19.71 4.97
C TRP A 82 4.48 -20.04 6.46
#